data_AF-A0A0L0D4G2-F1
#
_entry.id   AF-A0A0L0D4G2-F1
#
_cell.length_a   1.000
_cell.length_b   1.000
_cell.length_c   1.000
_cell.angle_alpha   90.00
_cell.angle_beta   90.00
_cell.angle_gamma   90.00
#
_symmetry.space_group_name_H-M   'P 1'
#
loop_
_entity.id
_entity.type
_entity.pdbx_description
1 polymer ?
#
loop_
_entity_poly.entity_id
_entity_poly.type
_entity_poly.pdbx_seq_one_letter_code
_entity_poly.pdbx_strand_id
1 'polypeptide(L)'
;MEHKDRLAPLEVVQLSALLDDCVGSLSLLGDITRDILEQREELAQATGDETSQIIAEQKRLEARYEELLAQRASYKALANKSKYKDVEAELTQIAYQLRQSTQLLCRNLKENPNVADNLLKIQSERRSLIHLLKDTQLELNELHFRTLLTTVREDKAKEEGLRRTIEREREATAEVKRLSAQLAAVEADKDKMIKELNIIIARKKTALQKAKKQALSNYNFSRKSTRLLQEEITAWNDKYFEDIEAKRKEVESLKIQQSQTVAEIENLTREYENMRAVVEEDHRLAKQREAAMLFGVRLGTAAARLQKLWRGHRVRKKILAAHTKKKRKRPKKKK
;
A
#
# COMPACT_ATOMS: atom_id res chain seq x y z
N MET A 1 63.09 -19.94 -56.65
CA MET A 1 61.98 -19.14 -57.21
C MET A 1 62.49 -17.75 -57.64
N GLU A 2 63.59 -17.66 -58.39
CA GLU A 2 64.34 -16.40 -58.61
C GLU A 2 64.13 -15.75 -60.00
N HIS A 3 63.27 -16.31 -60.85
CA HIS A 3 63.13 -15.88 -62.25
C HIS A 3 61.94 -14.94 -62.55
N LYS A 4 61.14 -14.52 -61.57
CA LYS A 4 59.94 -13.68 -61.82
C LYS A 4 60.19 -12.16 -61.85
N ASP A 5 61.37 -11.71 -61.43
CA ASP A 5 61.70 -10.29 -61.32
C ASP A 5 62.69 -9.81 -62.40
N ARG A 6 63.05 -10.68 -63.35
CA ARG A 6 63.94 -10.35 -64.46
C ARG A 6 63.19 -10.30 -65.78
N LEU A 7 63.34 -9.19 -66.49
CA LEU A 7 62.69 -8.92 -67.77
C LEU A 7 63.59 -9.29 -68.94
N ALA A 8 62.99 -9.67 -70.07
CA ALA A 8 63.73 -9.84 -71.31
C ALA A 8 64.23 -8.46 -71.81
N PRO A 9 65.41 -8.38 -72.46
CA PRO A 9 65.96 -7.10 -72.92
C PRO A 9 65.01 -6.30 -73.84
N LEU A 10 64.21 -6.99 -74.66
CA LEU A 10 63.21 -6.34 -75.51
C LEU A 10 62.06 -5.72 -74.70
N GLU A 11 61.60 -6.41 -73.65
CA GLU A 11 60.55 -5.90 -72.74
C GLU A 11 61.04 -4.67 -71.98
N VAL A 12 62.32 -4.67 -71.56
CA VAL A 12 62.95 -3.52 -70.91
C VAL A 12 62.92 -2.30 -71.81
N VAL A 13 63.34 -2.42 -73.08
CA VAL A 13 63.33 -1.29 -74.02
C VAL A 13 61.92 -0.75 -74.24
N GLN A 14 60.92 -1.64 -74.40
CA GLN A 14 59.53 -1.24 -74.57
C GLN A 14 58.96 -0.55 -73.33
N LEU A 15 59.21 -1.11 -72.14
CA LEU A 15 58.75 -0.54 -70.88
C LEU A 15 59.44 0.80 -70.59
N SER A 16 60.74 0.93 -70.80
CA SER A 16 61.47 2.18 -70.61
C SER A 16 60.91 3.31 -71.49
N ALA A 17 60.65 3.03 -72.77
CA ALA A 17 60.05 4.00 -73.68
C ALA A 17 58.64 4.43 -73.22
N LEU A 18 57.81 3.48 -72.79
CA LEU A 18 56.48 3.79 -72.24
C LEU A 18 56.56 4.62 -70.96
N LEU A 19 57.51 4.30 -70.07
CA LEU A 19 57.72 5.05 -68.84
C LEU A 19 58.22 6.47 -69.13
N ASP A 20 59.05 6.67 -70.14
CA ASP A 20 59.54 7.99 -70.56
C ASP A 20 58.37 8.87 -71.03
N ASP A 21 57.51 8.32 -71.90
CA ASP A 21 56.30 9.00 -72.36
C ASP A 21 55.34 9.34 -71.22
N CYS A 22 55.19 8.42 -70.25
CA CYS A 22 54.36 8.62 -69.06
C CYS A 22 54.92 9.72 -68.16
N VAL A 23 56.23 9.70 -67.88
CA VAL A 23 56.91 10.72 -67.07
C VAL A 23 56.81 12.08 -67.75
N GLY A 24 56.98 12.14 -69.08
CA GLY A 24 56.82 13.37 -69.86
C GLY A 24 55.40 13.93 -69.75
N SER A 25 54.39 13.09 -69.93
CA SER A 25 52.97 13.46 -69.82
C SER A 25 52.60 13.95 -68.41
N LEU A 26 53.06 13.24 -67.37
CA LEU A 26 52.85 13.64 -65.98
C LEU A 26 53.57 14.94 -65.64
N SER A 27 54.77 15.17 -66.16
CA SER A 27 55.51 16.42 -65.95
C SER A 27 54.79 17.60 -66.60
N LEU A 28 54.30 17.45 -67.84
CA LEU A 28 53.49 18.46 -68.52
C LEU A 28 52.22 18.81 -67.73
N LEU A 29 51.52 17.79 -67.23
CA LEU A 29 50.36 18.00 -66.34
C LEU A 29 50.77 18.73 -65.05
N GLY A 30 51.96 18.47 -64.52
CA GLY A 30 52.54 19.17 -63.38
C GLY A 30 52.73 20.66 -63.65
N ASP A 31 53.28 21.00 -64.81
CA ASP A 31 53.48 22.39 -65.25
C ASP A 31 52.15 23.13 -65.42
N ILE A 32 51.16 22.51 -66.09
CA ILE A 32 49.81 23.09 -66.23
C ILE A 32 49.15 23.31 -64.86
N THR A 33 49.30 22.33 -63.96
CA THR A 33 48.69 22.41 -62.62
C THR A 33 49.45 23.38 -61.70
N ARG A 34 50.67 23.83 -62.06
CA ARG A 34 51.43 24.82 -61.27
C ARG A 34 50.77 26.19 -61.30
N ASP A 35 50.36 26.63 -62.49
CA ASP A 35 49.67 27.92 -62.66
C ASP A 35 48.32 27.92 -61.91
N ILE A 36 47.61 26.79 -61.92
CA ILE A 36 46.38 26.58 -61.14
C ILE A 36 46.65 26.58 -59.63
N LEU A 37 47.78 26.00 -59.19
CA LEU A 37 48.19 26.01 -57.79
C LEU A 37 48.58 27.40 -57.27
N GLU A 38 49.13 28.25 -58.13
CA GLU A 38 49.44 29.65 -57.80
C GLU A 38 48.15 30.42 -57.50
N GLN A 39 47.07 30.10 -58.21
CA GLN A 39 45.73 30.66 -58.00
C GLN A 39 44.86 29.85 -57.02
N ARG A 40 45.42 28.87 -56.30
CA ARG A 40 44.63 27.96 -55.45
C ARG A 40 43.83 28.67 -54.35
N GLU A 41 44.38 29.76 -53.81
CA GLU A 41 43.74 30.54 -52.74
C GLU A 41 42.57 31.34 -53.31
N GLU A 42 42.72 31.91 -54.50
CA GLU A 42 41.64 32.61 -55.22
C GLU A 42 40.51 31.64 -55.60
N LEU A 43 40.85 30.42 -56.05
CA LEU A 43 39.86 29.38 -56.37
C LEU A 43 39.12 28.87 -55.13
N ALA A 44 39.85 28.65 -54.03
CA ALA A 44 39.26 28.25 -52.75
C ALA A 44 38.37 29.37 -52.19
N GLN A 45 38.81 30.62 -52.31
CA GLN A 45 38.03 31.79 -51.89
C GLN A 45 36.79 31.96 -52.76
N ALA A 46 36.88 31.87 -54.08
CA ALA A 46 35.72 31.96 -54.98
C ALA A 46 34.67 30.90 -54.63
N THR A 47 35.10 29.66 -54.37
CA THR A 47 34.19 28.59 -53.97
C THR A 47 33.59 28.81 -52.57
N GLY A 48 34.38 29.40 -51.65
CA GLY A 48 33.93 29.82 -50.33
C GLY A 48 32.94 30.99 -50.38
N ASP A 49 33.14 31.93 -51.28
CA ASP A 49 32.27 33.08 -51.52
C ASP A 49 30.95 32.64 -52.14
N GLU A 50 30.98 31.74 -53.12
CA GLU A 50 29.77 31.10 -53.66
C GLU A 50 28.98 30.35 -52.58
N THR A 51 29.67 29.58 -51.75
CA THR A 51 29.03 28.86 -50.62
C THR A 51 28.43 29.85 -49.63
N SER A 52 29.14 30.93 -49.32
CA SER A 52 28.67 31.99 -48.42
C SER A 52 27.46 32.73 -48.98
N GLN A 53 27.43 32.98 -50.29
CA GLN A 53 26.27 33.54 -50.98
C GLN A 53 25.06 32.61 -50.92
N ILE A 54 25.25 31.31 -51.15
CA ILE A 54 24.16 30.31 -51.02
C ILE A 54 23.65 30.27 -49.58
N ILE A 55 24.51 30.32 -48.57
CA ILE A 55 24.12 30.36 -47.16
C ILE A 55 23.35 31.63 -46.82
N ALA A 56 23.79 32.79 -47.34
CA ALA A 56 23.09 34.05 -47.13
C ALA A 56 21.69 34.03 -47.76
N GLU A 57 21.56 33.48 -48.97
CA GLU A 57 20.27 33.32 -49.63
C GLU A 57 19.36 32.33 -48.90
N GLN A 58 19.90 31.22 -48.40
CA GLN A 58 19.18 30.26 -47.57
C GLN A 58 18.60 30.94 -46.32
N LYS A 59 19.40 31.72 -45.59
CA LYS A 59 18.94 32.48 -44.42
C LYS A 59 17.86 33.51 -44.77
N ARG A 60 17.97 34.14 -45.94
CA ARG A 60 16.95 35.09 -46.43
C ARG A 60 15.63 34.38 -46.71
N LEU A 61 15.66 33.22 -47.35
CA LEU A 61 14.48 32.39 -47.61
C LEU A 61 13.85 31.88 -46.31
N GLU A 62 14.64 31.49 -45.32
CA GLU A 62 14.17 31.08 -43.98
C GLU A 62 13.45 32.23 -43.27
N ALA A 63 14.05 33.42 -43.22
CA ALA A 63 13.44 34.59 -42.62
C ALA A 63 12.12 34.99 -43.31
N ARG A 64 12.09 34.93 -44.65
CA ARG A 64 10.85 35.20 -45.42
C ARG A 64 9.78 34.14 -45.14
N TYR A 65 10.16 32.87 -45.02
CA TYR A 65 9.23 31.79 -44.70
C TYR A 65 8.61 31.97 -43.31
N GLU A 66 9.41 32.33 -42.31
CA GLU A 66 8.92 32.64 -40.96
C GLU A 66 7.97 33.84 -40.94
N GLU A 67 8.31 34.91 -41.66
CA GLU A 67 7.46 36.08 -41.81
C GLU A 67 6.09 35.70 -42.42
N LEU A 68 6.10 34.93 -43.51
CA LEU A 68 4.88 34.46 -44.16
C LEU A 68 4.06 33.53 -43.28
N LEU A 69 4.70 32.69 -42.44
CA LEU A 69 3.99 31.89 -41.45
C LEU A 69 3.27 32.76 -40.40
N ALA A 70 3.92 33.81 -39.90
CA ALA A 70 3.32 34.76 -38.98
C ALA A 70 2.16 35.53 -39.62
N GLN A 71 2.35 36.01 -40.86
CA GLN A 71 1.30 36.67 -41.63
C GLN A 71 0.11 35.73 -41.90
N ARG A 72 0.37 34.46 -42.25
CA ARG A 72 -0.67 33.43 -42.46
C ARG A 72 -1.49 33.20 -41.20
N ALA A 73 -0.84 33.10 -40.04
CA ALA A 73 -1.51 32.95 -38.76
C ALA A 73 -2.42 34.16 -38.44
N SER A 74 -1.92 35.38 -38.69
CA SER A 74 -2.68 36.62 -38.51
C SER A 74 -3.90 36.70 -39.44
N TYR A 75 -3.73 36.48 -40.75
CA TYR A 75 -4.84 36.53 -41.70
C TYR A 75 -5.88 35.42 -41.48
N LYS A 76 -5.46 34.26 -40.95
CA LYS A 76 -6.38 33.20 -40.52
C LYS A 76 -7.23 33.64 -39.33
N ALA A 77 -6.63 34.30 -38.34
CA ALA A 77 -7.34 34.82 -37.17
C ALA A 77 -8.33 35.95 -37.54
N LEU A 78 -7.96 36.80 -38.51
CA LEU A 78 -8.78 37.91 -39.01
C LEU A 78 -9.82 37.50 -40.07
N ALA A 79 -9.95 36.19 -40.38
CA ALA A 79 -10.83 35.65 -41.43
C ALA A 79 -10.65 36.30 -42.82
N ASN A 80 -9.46 36.85 -43.12
CA ASN A 80 -9.18 37.52 -44.39
C ASN A 80 -8.81 36.50 -45.48
N LYS A 81 -9.84 35.96 -46.16
CA LYS A 81 -9.71 34.83 -47.09
C LYS A 81 -8.89 35.14 -48.36
N SER A 82 -8.85 36.39 -48.82
CA SER A 82 -8.05 36.77 -49.99
C SER A 82 -6.56 36.79 -49.65
N LYS A 83 -6.17 37.61 -48.65
CA LYS A 83 -4.77 37.72 -48.22
C LYS A 83 -4.21 36.40 -47.68
N TYR A 84 -5.04 35.58 -47.05
CA TYR A 84 -4.65 34.25 -46.62
C TYR A 84 -4.22 33.35 -47.80
N LYS A 85 -4.98 33.36 -48.90
CA LYS A 85 -4.64 32.57 -50.10
C LYS A 85 -3.38 33.10 -50.79
N ASP A 86 -3.20 34.42 -50.86
CA ASP A 86 -2.01 35.03 -51.44
C ASP A 86 -0.75 34.61 -50.66
N VAL A 87 -0.80 34.69 -49.33
CA VAL A 87 0.30 34.26 -48.44
C VAL A 87 0.53 32.75 -48.54
N GLU A 88 -0.52 31.93 -48.68
CA GLU A 88 -0.39 30.48 -48.82
C GLU A 88 0.28 30.07 -50.15
N ALA A 89 -0.01 30.78 -51.24
CA ALA A 89 0.66 30.59 -52.53
C ALA A 89 2.14 31.00 -52.44
N GLU A 90 2.44 32.15 -51.85
CA GLU A 90 3.83 32.62 -51.66
C GLU A 90 4.62 31.68 -50.75
N LEU A 91 4.01 31.17 -49.67
CA LEU A 91 4.63 30.24 -48.74
C LEU A 91 4.98 28.91 -49.41
N THR A 92 4.14 28.44 -50.34
CA THR A 92 4.44 27.24 -51.16
C THR A 92 5.64 27.49 -52.08
N GLN A 93 5.72 28.67 -52.69
CA GLN A 93 6.83 29.06 -53.56
C GLN A 93 8.16 29.19 -52.78
N ILE A 94 8.14 29.86 -51.62
CA ILE A 94 9.32 30.00 -50.75
C ILE A 94 9.77 28.64 -50.22
N ALA A 95 8.84 27.75 -49.84
CA ALA A 95 9.19 26.39 -49.42
C ALA A 95 9.89 25.59 -50.53
N TYR A 96 9.46 25.76 -51.78
CA TYR A 96 10.11 25.14 -52.93
C TYR A 96 11.52 25.70 -53.15
N GLN A 97 11.68 27.02 -53.14
CA GLN A 97 12.98 27.69 -53.28
C GLN A 97 13.95 27.31 -52.16
N LEU A 98 13.46 27.23 -50.92
CA LEU A 98 14.24 26.80 -49.76
C LEU A 98 14.76 25.37 -49.95
N ARG A 99 13.93 24.46 -50.47
CA ARG A 99 14.34 23.08 -50.78
C ARG A 99 15.40 23.04 -51.89
N GLN A 100 15.24 23.82 -52.95
CA GLN A 100 16.24 23.91 -54.03
C GLN A 100 17.57 24.47 -53.54
N SER A 101 17.52 25.56 -52.77
CA SER A 101 18.70 26.19 -52.15
C SER A 101 19.43 25.22 -51.21
N THR A 102 18.68 24.45 -50.41
CA THR A 102 19.25 23.39 -49.56
C THR A 102 19.94 22.30 -50.37
N GLN A 103 19.34 21.85 -51.48
CA GLN A 103 19.96 20.86 -52.37
C GLN A 103 21.24 21.39 -53.03
N LEU A 104 21.20 22.63 -53.50
CA LEU A 104 22.35 23.30 -54.11
C LEU A 104 23.49 23.43 -53.11
N LEU A 105 23.20 23.86 -51.87
CA LEU A 105 24.17 23.95 -50.78
C LEU A 105 24.81 22.59 -50.48
N CYS A 106 23.99 21.53 -50.31
CA CYS A 106 24.50 20.19 -50.06
C CYS A 106 25.37 19.66 -51.20
N ARG A 107 25.01 19.97 -52.46
CA ARG A 107 25.81 19.59 -53.63
C ARG A 107 27.14 20.33 -53.64
N ASN A 108 27.12 21.64 -53.45
CA ASN A 108 28.32 22.48 -53.47
C ASN A 108 29.31 22.09 -52.34
N LEU A 109 28.80 21.84 -51.13
CA LEU A 109 29.59 21.33 -50.00
C LEU A 109 30.17 19.92 -50.24
N LYS A 110 29.50 19.09 -51.06
CA LYS A 110 29.94 17.73 -51.38
C LYS A 110 30.89 17.66 -52.56
N GLU A 111 30.72 18.53 -53.55
CA GLU A 111 31.51 18.57 -54.78
C GLU A 111 32.80 19.39 -54.62
N ASN A 112 32.80 20.38 -53.73
CA ASN A 112 33.95 21.23 -53.47
C ASN A 112 34.56 21.11 -52.06
N PRO A 113 34.77 19.91 -51.49
CA PRO A 113 35.48 19.80 -50.23
C PRO A 113 36.95 20.08 -50.48
N ASN A 114 37.43 21.21 -49.97
CA ASN A 114 38.85 21.47 -49.81
C ASN A 114 39.65 21.44 -51.13
N VAL A 115 39.20 22.24 -52.11
CA VAL A 115 39.79 22.32 -53.46
C VAL A 115 41.29 22.60 -53.39
N ALA A 116 41.74 23.49 -52.50
CA ALA A 116 43.16 23.79 -52.31
C ALA A 116 43.97 22.57 -51.85
N ASP A 117 43.53 21.86 -50.81
CA ASP A 117 44.26 20.68 -50.32
C ASP A 117 44.20 19.51 -51.29
N ASN A 118 43.11 19.36 -52.05
CA ASN A 118 43.02 18.36 -53.11
C ASN A 118 44.03 18.66 -54.22
N LEU A 119 44.17 19.92 -54.64
CA LEU A 119 45.18 20.33 -55.63
C LEU A 119 46.60 20.09 -55.13
N LEU A 120 46.89 20.41 -53.87
CA LEU A 120 48.18 20.14 -53.23
C LEU A 120 48.47 18.64 -53.17
N LYS A 121 47.47 17.84 -52.79
CA LYS A 121 47.58 16.38 -52.73
C LYS A 121 47.85 15.77 -54.11
N ILE A 122 47.07 16.14 -55.13
CA ILE A 122 47.27 15.70 -56.52
C ILE A 122 48.70 15.99 -56.98
N GLN A 123 49.22 17.17 -56.65
CA GLN A 123 50.57 17.57 -57.04
C GLN A 123 51.66 16.82 -56.29
N SER A 124 51.45 16.56 -54.99
CA SER A 124 52.34 15.70 -54.21
C SER A 124 52.37 14.27 -54.75
N GLU A 125 51.20 13.66 -54.96
CA GLU A 125 51.08 12.28 -55.47
C GLU A 125 51.68 12.14 -56.87
N ARG A 126 51.45 13.13 -57.75
CA ARG A 126 52.07 13.18 -59.08
C ARG A 126 53.58 13.19 -58.99
N ARG A 127 54.15 14.01 -58.10
CA ARG A 127 55.61 14.08 -57.89
C ARG A 127 56.17 12.74 -57.39
N SER A 128 55.51 12.13 -56.42
CA SER A 128 55.88 10.80 -55.91
C SER A 128 55.80 9.73 -57.00
N LEU A 129 54.77 9.76 -57.85
CA LEU A 129 54.63 8.85 -58.99
C LEU A 129 55.75 9.05 -60.02
N ILE A 130 56.04 10.30 -60.40
CA ILE A 130 57.15 10.60 -61.31
C ILE A 130 58.48 10.06 -60.75
N HIS A 131 58.73 10.23 -59.45
CA HIS A 131 59.92 9.69 -58.79
C HIS A 131 59.96 8.16 -58.87
N LEU A 132 58.86 7.49 -58.52
CA LEU A 132 58.74 6.03 -58.59
C LEU A 132 58.97 5.50 -60.01
N LEU A 133 58.40 6.16 -61.03
CA LEU A 133 58.59 5.77 -62.44
C LEU A 133 60.05 5.96 -62.86
N LYS A 134 60.70 7.06 -62.48
CA LYS A 134 62.12 7.31 -62.76
C LYS A 134 63.05 6.30 -62.08
N ASP A 135 62.80 5.98 -60.80
CA ASP A 135 63.55 4.93 -60.09
C ASP A 135 63.38 3.58 -60.79
N THR A 136 62.15 3.26 -61.20
CA THR A 136 61.86 2.04 -61.96
C THR A 136 62.61 2.02 -63.30
N GLN A 137 62.67 3.14 -64.03
CA GLN A 137 63.45 3.23 -65.27
C GLN A 137 64.95 2.97 -65.05
N LEU A 138 65.50 3.45 -63.93
CA LEU A 138 66.89 3.16 -63.56
C LEU A 138 67.09 1.67 -63.29
N GLU A 139 66.17 1.03 -62.54
CA GLU A 139 66.21 -0.41 -62.25
C GLU A 139 66.03 -1.28 -63.51
N LEU A 140 65.25 -0.82 -64.48
CA LEU A 140 65.03 -1.53 -65.74
C LEU A 140 66.34 -1.71 -66.52
N ASN A 141 67.30 -0.78 -66.41
CA ASN A 141 68.64 -0.93 -67.00
C ASN A 141 69.42 -2.11 -66.40
N GLU A 142 69.10 -2.50 -65.17
CA GLU A 142 69.62 -3.68 -64.48
C GLU A 142 68.72 -4.91 -64.65
N LEU A 143 67.73 -4.82 -65.54
CA LEU A 143 66.74 -5.86 -65.87
C LEU A 143 65.83 -6.26 -64.71
N HIS A 144 65.55 -5.38 -63.74
CA HIS A 144 64.59 -5.62 -62.64
C HIS A 144 63.72 -4.38 -62.34
N PHE A 145 62.73 -4.51 -61.45
CA PHE A 145 61.78 -3.43 -61.09
C PHE A 145 61.29 -3.54 -59.63
N ARG A 146 62.22 -3.87 -58.71
CA ARG A 146 61.90 -4.20 -57.32
C ARG A 146 61.24 -3.06 -56.56
N THR A 147 61.60 -1.81 -56.85
CA THR A 147 61.02 -0.64 -56.17
C THR A 147 59.54 -0.54 -56.49
N LEU A 148 59.15 -0.59 -57.77
CA LEU A 148 57.74 -0.60 -58.18
C LEU A 148 56.97 -1.76 -57.54
N LEU A 149 57.53 -2.97 -57.56
CA LEU A 149 56.89 -4.15 -56.99
C LEU A 149 56.65 -4.01 -55.49
N THR A 150 57.62 -3.45 -54.75
CA THR A 150 57.53 -3.25 -53.30
C THR A 150 56.51 -2.16 -52.97
N THR A 151 56.58 -1.01 -53.63
CA THR A 151 55.63 0.09 -53.42
C THR A 151 54.19 -0.34 -53.71
N VAL A 152 53.93 -1.05 -54.81
CA VAL A 152 52.58 -1.56 -55.13
C VAL A 152 52.08 -2.55 -54.08
N ARG A 153 52.95 -3.40 -53.52
CA ARG A 153 52.56 -4.33 -52.45
C ARG A 153 52.22 -3.59 -51.15
N GLU A 154 53.04 -2.61 -50.78
CA GLU A 154 52.79 -1.79 -49.60
C GLU A 154 51.49 -0.99 -49.74
N ASP A 155 51.24 -0.38 -50.90
CA ASP A 155 50.05 0.42 -51.13
C ASP A 155 48.78 -0.43 -51.16
N LYS A 156 48.83 -1.64 -51.74
CA LYS A 156 47.73 -2.62 -51.62
C LYS A 156 47.47 -3.01 -50.16
N ALA A 157 48.51 -3.25 -49.38
CA ALA A 157 48.36 -3.58 -47.95
C ALA A 157 47.75 -2.41 -47.16
N LYS A 158 48.17 -1.16 -47.45
CA LYS A 158 47.57 0.05 -46.88
C LYS A 158 46.11 0.20 -47.29
N GLU A 159 45.77 -0.01 -48.56
CA GLU A 159 44.41 0.07 -49.07
C GLU A 159 43.49 -0.96 -48.39
N GLU A 160 43.94 -2.20 -48.25
CA GLU A 160 43.22 -3.23 -47.51
C GLU A 160 43.03 -2.85 -46.04
N GLY A 161 44.06 -2.30 -45.40
CA GLY A 161 43.99 -1.79 -44.02
C GLY A 161 42.95 -0.68 -43.86
N LEU A 162 42.94 0.28 -44.78
CA LEU A 162 41.95 1.37 -44.82
C LEU A 162 40.54 0.83 -45.01
N ARG A 163 40.33 -0.08 -45.97
CA ARG A 163 39.02 -0.71 -46.21
C ARG A 163 38.49 -1.43 -44.96
N ARG A 164 39.35 -2.18 -44.25
CA ARG A 164 38.97 -2.85 -42.99
C ARG A 164 38.61 -1.85 -41.89
N THR A 165 39.34 -0.75 -41.78
CA THR A 165 39.05 0.32 -40.81
C THR A 165 37.70 0.98 -41.11
N ILE A 166 37.44 1.31 -42.38
CA ILE A 166 36.16 1.90 -42.82
C ILE A 166 35.00 0.96 -42.52
N GLU A 167 35.15 -0.33 -42.82
CA GLU A 167 34.08 -1.30 -42.55
C GLU A 167 33.82 -1.44 -41.04
N ARG A 168 34.87 -1.56 -40.24
CA ARG A 168 34.76 -1.59 -38.77
C ARG A 168 34.10 -0.33 -38.21
N GLU A 169 34.44 0.83 -38.73
CA GLU A 169 33.83 2.10 -38.32
C GLU A 169 32.33 2.13 -38.67
N ARG A 170 31.96 1.66 -39.87
CA ARG A 170 30.56 1.55 -40.29
C ARG A 170 29.77 0.60 -39.40
N GLU A 171 30.30 -0.59 -39.13
CA GLU A 171 29.69 -1.58 -38.24
C GLU A 171 29.54 -1.02 -36.82
N ALA A 172 30.59 -0.43 -36.26
CA ALA A 172 30.55 0.18 -34.93
C ALA A 172 29.55 1.33 -34.86
N THR A 173 29.48 2.18 -35.89
CA THR A 173 28.52 3.28 -35.96
C THR A 173 27.08 2.78 -36.04
N ALA A 174 26.83 1.74 -36.83
CA ALA A 174 25.53 1.09 -36.91
C ALA A 174 25.11 0.48 -35.57
N GLU A 175 26.05 -0.16 -34.87
CA GLU A 175 25.81 -0.77 -33.56
C GLU A 175 25.56 0.27 -32.47
N VAL A 176 26.32 1.37 -32.44
CA VAL A 176 26.07 2.50 -31.54
C VAL A 176 24.69 3.08 -31.76
N LYS A 177 24.27 3.25 -33.02
CA LYS A 177 22.92 3.73 -33.36
C LYS A 177 21.83 2.75 -32.91
N ARG A 178 22.07 1.44 -33.02
CA ARG A 178 21.13 0.40 -32.57
C ARG A 178 21.00 0.41 -31.05
N LEU A 179 22.13 0.46 -30.34
CA LEU A 179 22.17 0.48 -28.87
C LEU A 179 21.55 1.75 -28.29
N SER A 180 21.80 2.92 -28.91
CA SER A 180 21.17 4.18 -28.46
C SER A 180 19.65 4.16 -28.62
N ALA A 181 19.14 3.59 -29.72
CA ALA A 181 17.71 3.40 -29.91
C ALA A 181 17.09 2.45 -28.88
N GLN A 182 17.78 1.35 -28.56
CA GLN A 182 17.33 0.41 -27.53
C GLN A 182 17.34 1.03 -26.12
N LEU A 183 18.38 1.78 -25.79
CA LEU A 183 18.49 2.48 -24.51
C LEU A 183 17.34 3.48 -24.35
N ALA A 184 17.08 4.30 -25.37
CA ALA A 184 15.99 5.27 -25.36
C ALA A 184 14.61 4.60 -25.19
N ALA A 185 14.39 3.44 -25.82
CA ALA A 185 13.16 2.67 -25.66
C ALA A 185 12.99 2.15 -24.23
N VAL A 186 14.05 1.58 -23.64
CA VAL A 186 14.04 1.07 -22.26
C VAL A 186 13.82 2.22 -21.26
N GLU A 187 14.44 3.37 -21.47
CA GLU A 187 14.24 4.55 -20.63
C GLU A 187 12.79 5.05 -20.68
N ALA A 188 12.20 5.11 -21.87
CA ALA A 188 10.80 5.49 -22.05
C ALA A 188 9.84 4.52 -21.34
N ASP A 189 10.09 3.22 -21.42
CA ASP A 189 9.26 2.21 -20.77
C ASP A 189 9.43 2.22 -19.24
N LYS A 190 10.67 2.40 -18.75
CA LYS A 190 10.95 2.64 -17.32
C LYS A 190 10.17 3.85 -16.82
N ASP A 191 10.15 4.95 -17.55
CA ASP A 191 9.45 6.17 -17.12
C ASP A 191 7.93 6.00 -17.13
N LYS A 192 7.36 5.24 -18.06
CA LYS A 192 5.94 4.83 -18.00
C LYS A 192 5.66 4.00 -16.76
N MET A 193 6.47 2.98 -16.49
CA MET A 193 6.31 2.10 -15.33
C MET A 193 6.41 2.88 -14.01
N ILE A 194 7.35 3.82 -13.90
CA ILE A 194 7.45 4.70 -12.72
C ILE A 194 6.18 5.53 -12.53
N LYS A 195 5.62 6.09 -13.60
CA LYS A 195 4.36 6.86 -13.53
C LYS A 195 3.21 5.97 -13.05
N GLU A 196 3.08 4.75 -13.58
CA GLU A 196 2.05 3.79 -13.17
C GLU A 196 2.20 3.37 -11.71
N LEU A 197 3.41 3.02 -11.28
CA LEU A 197 3.70 2.66 -9.90
C LEU A 197 3.39 3.81 -8.94
N ASN A 198 3.71 5.05 -9.30
CA ASN A 198 3.37 6.23 -8.48
C ASN A 198 1.85 6.41 -8.33
N ILE A 199 1.07 6.18 -9.39
CA ILE A 199 -0.40 6.20 -9.31
C ILE A 199 -0.90 5.11 -8.36
N ILE A 200 -0.36 3.90 -8.44
CA ILE A 200 -0.73 2.78 -7.56
C ILE A 200 -0.39 3.10 -6.10
N ILE A 201 0.80 3.63 -5.84
CA ILE A 201 1.25 4.04 -4.50
C ILE A 201 0.31 5.10 -3.94
N ALA A 202 -0.04 6.12 -4.72
CA ALA A 202 -0.97 7.17 -4.31
C ALA A 202 -2.36 6.59 -3.95
N ARG A 203 -2.90 5.71 -4.80
CA ARG A 203 -4.19 5.03 -4.54
C ARG A 203 -4.15 4.20 -3.26
N LYS A 204 -3.11 3.38 -3.08
CA LYS A 204 -2.93 2.56 -1.86
C LYS A 204 -2.78 3.42 -0.61
N LYS A 205 -2.05 4.54 -0.69
CA LYS A 205 -1.90 5.50 0.42
C LYS A 205 -3.25 6.10 0.82
N THR A 206 -4.07 6.50 -0.15
CA THR A 206 -5.42 7.04 0.12
C THR A 206 -6.34 5.98 0.72
N ALA A 207 -6.34 4.76 0.18
CA ALA A 207 -7.13 3.65 0.72
C ALA A 207 -6.73 3.32 2.17
N LEU A 208 -5.42 3.29 2.46
CA LEU A 208 -4.91 3.06 3.80
C LEU A 208 -5.35 4.17 4.78
N GLN A 209 -5.29 5.44 4.36
CA GLN A 209 -5.76 6.56 5.19
C GLN A 209 -7.26 6.47 5.47
N LYS A 210 -8.08 6.10 4.46
CA LYS A 210 -9.52 5.89 4.65
C LYS A 210 -9.80 4.75 5.64
N ALA A 211 -9.11 3.62 5.48
CA ALA A 211 -9.25 2.47 6.38
C ALA A 211 -8.84 2.81 7.81
N LYS A 212 -7.75 3.57 8.01
CA LYS A 212 -7.34 4.06 9.33
C LYS A 212 -8.40 4.94 9.98
N LYS A 213 -8.95 5.91 9.24
CA LYS A 213 -10.03 6.79 9.75
C LYS A 213 -11.28 5.98 10.12
N GLN A 214 -11.67 5.03 9.29
CA GLN A 214 -12.83 4.17 9.54
C GLN A 214 -12.61 3.29 10.77
N ALA A 215 -11.45 2.65 10.90
CA ALA A 215 -11.10 1.83 12.06
C ALA A 215 -11.13 2.65 13.36
N LEU A 216 -10.58 3.87 13.34
CA LEU A 216 -10.63 4.78 14.50
C LEU A 216 -12.06 5.17 14.87
N SER A 217 -12.90 5.49 13.88
CA SER A 217 -14.32 5.80 14.10
C SER A 217 -15.06 4.61 14.72
N ASN A 218 -14.86 3.41 14.19
CA ASN A 218 -15.48 2.18 14.70
C ASN A 218 -15.01 1.87 16.13
N TYR A 219 -13.71 2.02 16.40
CA TYR A 219 -13.16 1.86 17.74
C TYR A 219 -13.80 2.84 18.73
N ASN A 220 -13.87 4.12 18.38
CA ASN A 220 -14.49 5.14 19.23
C ASN A 220 -15.98 4.88 19.47
N PHE A 221 -16.71 4.45 18.44
CA PHE A 221 -18.11 4.06 18.56
C PHE A 221 -18.29 2.87 19.51
N SER A 222 -17.53 1.79 19.29
CA SER A 222 -17.56 0.60 20.14
C SER A 222 -17.21 0.94 21.58
N ARG A 223 -16.16 1.74 21.80
CA ARG A 223 -15.75 2.20 23.13
C ARG A 223 -16.85 3.01 23.82
N LYS A 224 -17.52 3.92 23.09
CA LYS A 224 -18.66 4.68 23.63
C LYS A 224 -19.81 3.76 23.99
N SER A 225 -20.14 2.79 23.14
CA SER A 225 -21.21 1.81 23.40
C SER A 225 -20.90 0.94 24.62
N THR A 226 -19.69 0.42 24.73
CA THR A 226 -19.25 -0.36 25.90
C THR A 226 -19.31 0.47 27.19
N ARG A 227 -18.91 1.75 27.13
CA ARG A 227 -19.00 2.65 28.29
C ARG A 227 -20.45 2.86 28.73
N LEU A 228 -21.36 3.15 27.80
CA LEU A 228 -22.79 3.32 28.11
C LEU A 228 -23.39 2.05 28.72
N LEU A 229 -23.07 0.89 28.14
CA LEU A 229 -23.53 -0.39 28.67
C LEU A 229 -22.98 -0.65 30.08
N GLN A 230 -21.72 -0.30 30.33
CA GLN A 230 -21.11 -0.42 31.65
C GLN A 230 -21.81 0.49 32.67
N GLU A 231 -22.11 1.74 32.31
CA GLU A 231 -22.86 2.69 33.14
C GLU A 231 -24.27 2.14 33.46
N GLU A 232 -24.96 1.55 32.48
CA GLU A 232 -26.27 0.92 32.69
C GLU A 232 -26.19 -0.31 33.61
N ILE A 233 -25.20 -1.19 33.41
CA ILE A 233 -24.97 -2.35 34.30
C ILE A 233 -24.72 -1.89 35.73
N THR A 234 -23.90 -0.85 35.93
CA THR A 234 -23.65 -0.32 37.29
C THR A 234 -24.91 0.23 37.92
N ALA A 235 -25.72 1.00 37.19
CA ALA A 235 -26.98 1.53 37.71
C ALA A 235 -27.99 0.43 38.07
N TRP A 236 -28.09 -0.63 37.25
CA TRP A 236 -28.92 -1.79 37.56
C TRP A 236 -28.40 -2.53 38.80
N ASN A 237 -27.10 -2.75 38.91
CA ASN A 237 -26.50 -3.40 40.07
C ASN A 237 -26.76 -2.62 41.35
N ASP A 238 -26.62 -1.29 41.32
CA ASP A 238 -26.90 -0.44 42.48
C ASP A 238 -28.37 -0.54 42.90
N LYS A 239 -29.30 -0.48 41.94
CA LYS A 239 -30.74 -0.67 42.20
C LYS A 239 -31.04 -2.05 42.78
N TYR A 240 -30.48 -3.12 42.19
CA TYR A 240 -30.66 -4.47 42.70
C TYR A 240 -30.08 -4.63 44.12
N PHE A 241 -28.96 -3.99 44.40
CA PHE A 241 -28.37 -3.98 45.73
C PHE A 241 -29.27 -3.27 46.74
N GLU A 242 -29.81 -2.10 46.39
CA GLU A 242 -30.81 -1.38 47.20
C GLU A 242 -32.06 -2.21 47.46
N ASP A 243 -32.61 -2.87 46.43
CA ASP A 243 -33.78 -3.75 46.56
C ASP A 243 -33.49 -4.96 47.46
N ILE A 244 -32.31 -5.58 47.33
CA ILE A 244 -31.87 -6.67 48.20
C ILE A 244 -31.74 -6.19 49.65
N GLU A 245 -31.14 -5.02 49.88
CA GLU A 245 -31.00 -4.44 51.22
C GLU A 245 -32.37 -4.08 51.82
N ALA A 246 -33.29 -3.52 51.04
CA ALA A 246 -34.66 -3.25 51.46
C ALA A 246 -35.38 -4.54 51.86
N LYS A 247 -35.26 -5.59 51.05
CA LYS A 247 -35.84 -6.92 51.35
C LYS A 247 -35.20 -7.57 52.57
N ARG A 248 -33.89 -7.42 52.76
CA ARG A 248 -33.20 -7.88 53.99
C ARG A 248 -33.76 -7.19 55.23
N LYS A 249 -33.94 -5.87 55.19
CA LYS A 249 -34.55 -5.09 56.28
C LYS A 249 -35.99 -5.53 56.56
N GLU A 250 -36.79 -5.75 55.52
CA GLU A 250 -38.17 -6.26 55.65
C GLU A 250 -38.19 -7.65 56.31
N VAL A 251 -37.35 -8.57 55.85
CA VAL A 251 -37.21 -9.91 56.47
C VAL A 251 -36.80 -9.80 57.94
N GLU A 252 -35.86 -8.92 58.27
CA GLU A 252 -35.43 -8.73 59.65
C GLU A 252 -36.56 -8.15 60.53
N SER A 253 -37.32 -7.17 60.01
CA SER A 253 -38.51 -6.64 60.70
C SER A 253 -39.55 -7.73 60.94
N LEU A 254 -39.83 -8.58 59.94
CA LEU A 254 -40.77 -9.68 60.07
C LEU A 254 -40.30 -10.73 61.08
N LYS A 255 -39.00 -11.03 61.13
CA LYS A 255 -38.42 -11.89 62.16
C LYS A 255 -38.58 -11.31 63.57
N ILE A 256 -38.37 -10.00 63.73
CA ILE A 256 -38.61 -9.31 65.00
C ILE A 256 -40.08 -9.37 65.39
N GLN A 257 -41.00 -9.11 64.45
CA GLN A 257 -42.44 -9.23 64.72
C GLN A 257 -42.85 -10.66 65.06
N GLN A 258 -42.30 -11.66 64.36
CA GLN A 258 -42.53 -13.06 64.65
C GLN A 258 -42.05 -13.41 66.06
N SER A 259 -40.83 -13.00 66.46
CA SER A 259 -40.30 -13.29 67.79
C SER A 259 -41.11 -12.60 68.90
N GLN A 260 -41.58 -11.37 68.67
CA GLN A 260 -42.50 -10.67 69.57
C GLN A 260 -43.83 -11.40 69.72
N THR A 261 -44.44 -11.83 68.61
CA THR A 261 -45.71 -12.56 68.62
C THR A 261 -45.56 -13.91 69.33
N VAL A 262 -44.44 -14.62 69.11
CA VAL A 262 -44.14 -15.86 69.83
C VAL A 262 -44.02 -15.60 71.34
N ALA A 263 -43.32 -14.55 71.76
CA ALA A 263 -43.21 -14.20 73.18
C ALA A 263 -44.57 -13.82 73.79
N GLU A 264 -45.44 -13.13 73.05
CA GLU A 264 -46.80 -12.81 73.50
C GLU A 264 -47.65 -14.08 73.65
N ILE A 265 -47.58 -15.01 72.69
CA ILE A 265 -48.24 -16.32 72.78
C ILE A 265 -47.72 -17.11 74.00
N GLU A 266 -46.41 -17.13 74.23
CA GLU A 266 -45.81 -17.80 75.40
C GLU A 266 -46.32 -17.20 76.72
N ASN A 267 -46.42 -15.87 76.80
CA ASN A 267 -46.94 -15.17 77.98
C ASN A 267 -48.43 -15.46 78.20
N LEU A 268 -49.27 -15.36 77.16
CA LEU A 268 -50.70 -15.70 77.24
C LEU A 268 -50.92 -17.16 77.58
N THR A 269 -50.09 -18.06 77.05
CA THR A 269 -50.13 -19.50 77.39
C THR A 269 -49.84 -19.69 78.88
N ARG A 270 -48.81 -19.01 79.41
CA ARG A 270 -48.48 -19.04 80.84
C ARG A 270 -49.61 -18.47 81.71
N GLU A 271 -50.22 -17.36 81.31
CA GLU A 271 -51.38 -16.78 82.02
C GLU A 271 -52.60 -17.71 82.00
N TYR A 272 -52.90 -18.31 80.83
CA TYR A 272 -53.97 -19.30 80.69
C TYR A 272 -53.73 -20.52 81.57
N GLU A 273 -52.51 -21.08 81.59
CA GLU A 273 -52.14 -22.20 82.44
C GLU A 273 -52.30 -21.87 83.93
N ASN A 274 -51.88 -20.66 84.35
CA ASN A 274 -52.07 -20.18 85.72
C ASN A 274 -53.55 -20.08 86.09
N MET A 275 -54.37 -19.43 85.25
CA MET A 275 -55.81 -19.28 85.48
C MET A 275 -56.52 -20.63 85.47
N ARG A 276 -56.14 -21.53 84.57
CA ARG A 276 -56.66 -22.89 84.54
C ARG A 276 -56.33 -23.64 85.83
N ALA A 277 -55.10 -23.53 86.34
CA ALA A 277 -54.72 -24.14 87.61
C ALA A 277 -55.54 -23.58 88.79
N VAL A 278 -55.81 -22.28 88.81
CA VAL A 278 -56.71 -21.65 89.81
C VAL A 278 -58.12 -22.21 89.71
N VAL A 279 -58.70 -22.29 88.50
CA VAL A 279 -60.04 -22.84 88.27
C VAL A 279 -60.11 -24.32 88.67
N GLU A 280 -59.09 -25.11 88.33
CA GLU A 280 -59.01 -26.51 88.73
C GLU A 280 -58.93 -26.66 90.27
N GLU A 281 -58.17 -25.79 90.94
CA GLU A 281 -58.08 -25.78 92.40
C GLU A 281 -59.38 -25.31 93.07
N ASP A 282 -60.04 -24.28 92.54
CA ASP A 282 -61.36 -23.83 92.99
C ASP A 282 -62.42 -24.91 92.80
N HIS A 283 -62.40 -25.62 91.67
CA HIS A 283 -63.30 -26.74 91.41
C HIS A 283 -63.02 -27.91 92.35
N ARG A 284 -61.74 -28.15 92.70
CA ARG A 284 -61.33 -29.13 93.71
C ARG A 284 -61.85 -28.75 95.09
N LEU A 285 -61.69 -27.48 95.49
CA LEU A 285 -62.20 -26.94 96.75
C LEU A 285 -63.73 -26.97 96.81
N ALA A 286 -64.42 -26.68 95.72
CA ALA A 286 -65.87 -26.77 95.62
C ALA A 286 -66.36 -28.21 95.80
N LYS A 287 -65.73 -29.20 95.14
CA LYS A 287 -66.02 -30.63 95.37
C LYS A 287 -65.76 -31.04 96.82
N GLN A 288 -64.69 -30.55 97.45
CA GLN A 288 -64.43 -30.81 98.86
C GLN A 288 -65.51 -30.18 99.77
N ARG A 289 -65.95 -28.95 99.49
CA ARG A 289 -67.04 -28.28 100.22
C ARG A 289 -68.37 -29.00 100.05
N GLU A 290 -68.69 -29.46 98.85
CA GLU A 290 -69.89 -30.23 98.57
C GLU A 290 -69.86 -31.59 99.29
N ALA A 291 -68.72 -32.28 99.27
CA ALA A 291 -68.50 -33.50 100.05
C ALA A 291 -68.64 -33.25 101.56
N ALA A 292 -68.14 -32.12 102.07
CA ALA A 292 -68.29 -31.69 103.47
C ALA A 292 -69.75 -31.36 103.83
N MET A 293 -70.50 -30.70 102.94
CA MET A 293 -71.95 -30.48 103.10
C MET A 293 -72.70 -31.81 103.13
N LEU A 294 -72.43 -32.72 102.19
CA LEU A 294 -73.02 -34.07 102.17
C LEU A 294 -72.70 -34.85 103.45
N PHE A 295 -71.46 -34.73 103.96
CA PHE A 295 -71.07 -35.29 105.25
C PHE A 295 -71.83 -34.65 106.42
N GLY A 296 -71.99 -33.32 106.42
CA GLY A 296 -72.79 -32.57 107.39
C GLY A 296 -74.28 -32.96 107.37
N VAL A 297 -74.88 -33.13 106.20
CA VAL A 297 -76.25 -33.62 106.02
C VAL A 297 -76.35 -35.05 106.55
N ARG A 298 -75.38 -35.93 106.22
CA ARG A 298 -75.33 -37.30 106.76
C ARG A 298 -75.28 -37.31 108.28
N LEU A 299 -74.45 -36.46 108.90
CA LEU A 299 -74.42 -36.26 110.35
C LEU A 299 -75.75 -35.74 110.91
N GLY A 300 -76.40 -34.79 110.23
CA GLY A 300 -77.73 -34.31 110.58
C GLY A 300 -78.78 -35.42 110.58
N THR A 301 -78.82 -36.26 109.53
CA THR A 301 -79.69 -37.44 109.50
C THR A 301 -79.33 -38.50 110.54
N ALA A 302 -78.04 -38.70 110.85
CA ALA A 302 -77.60 -39.61 111.90
C ALA A 302 -78.02 -39.11 113.29
N ALA A 303 -77.86 -37.81 113.56
CA ALA A 303 -78.33 -37.16 114.78
C ALA A 303 -79.85 -37.25 114.94
N ALA A 304 -80.61 -37.03 113.86
CA ALA A 304 -82.07 -37.19 113.86
C ALA A 304 -82.48 -38.65 114.15
N ARG A 305 -81.77 -39.64 113.58
CA ARG A 305 -81.98 -41.08 113.87
C ARG A 305 -81.67 -41.41 115.34
N LEU A 306 -80.56 -40.91 115.88
CA LEU A 306 -80.20 -41.06 117.30
C LEU A 306 -81.24 -40.41 118.23
N GLN A 307 -81.72 -39.21 117.91
CA GLN A 307 -82.80 -38.56 118.66
C GLN A 307 -84.10 -39.37 118.61
N LYS A 308 -84.45 -39.96 117.45
CA LYS A 308 -85.61 -40.86 117.29
C LYS A 308 -85.44 -42.15 118.11
N LEU A 309 -84.23 -42.71 118.12
CA LEU A 309 -83.87 -43.90 118.91
C LEU A 309 -83.96 -43.62 120.41
N TRP A 310 -83.48 -42.46 120.86
CA TRP A 310 -83.54 -42.02 122.26
C TRP A 310 -84.97 -41.73 122.72
N ARG A 311 -85.78 -41.06 121.88
CA ARG A 311 -87.22 -40.88 122.12
C ARG A 311 -87.93 -42.24 122.21
N GLY A 312 -87.59 -43.18 121.32
CA GLY A 312 -88.09 -44.55 121.36
C GLY A 312 -87.60 -45.37 122.57
N HIS A 313 -86.39 -45.13 123.06
CA HIS A 313 -85.88 -45.74 124.30
C HIS A 313 -86.60 -45.18 125.53
N ARG A 314 -86.86 -43.87 125.60
CA ARG A 314 -87.65 -43.26 126.69
C ARG A 314 -89.09 -43.77 126.76
N VAL A 315 -89.74 -43.94 125.61
CA VAL A 315 -91.10 -44.55 125.54
C VAL A 315 -91.05 -46.01 125.96
N ARG A 316 -90.06 -46.79 125.50
CA ARG A 316 -89.86 -48.19 125.91
C ARG A 316 -89.51 -48.34 127.39
N LYS A 317 -88.78 -47.40 127.99
CA LYS A 317 -88.49 -47.35 129.44
C LYS A 317 -89.76 -47.07 130.27
N LYS A 318 -90.71 -46.28 129.74
CA LYS A 318 -92.04 -46.10 130.37
C LYS A 318 -92.95 -47.32 130.22
N ILE A 319 -92.88 -48.04 129.09
CA ILE A 319 -93.65 -49.29 128.87
C ILE A 319 -93.07 -50.47 129.69
N LEU A 320 -91.75 -50.56 129.86
CA LEU A 320 -91.08 -51.56 130.70
C LEU A 320 -91.32 -51.40 132.21
N ALA A 321 -91.81 -50.24 132.67
CA ALA A 321 -92.21 -50.05 134.06
C ALA A 321 -93.62 -50.61 134.39
N ALA A 322 -94.42 -50.97 133.38
CA ALA A 322 -95.80 -51.44 133.56
C ALA A 322 -95.97 -52.98 133.52
N HIS A 323 -94.96 -53.75 133.10
CA HIS A 323 -95.02 -55.21 133.05
C HIS A 323 -93.70 -55.86 133.50
N THR A 324 -93.58 -56.25 134.79
CA THR A 324 -93.15 -57.60 135.23
C THR A 324 -92.88 -57.70 136.74
N LYS A 325 -93.88 -58.21 137.47
CA LYS A 325 -93.70 -59.22 138.53
C LYS A 325 -93.30 -60.56 137.88
N LYS A 326 -92.50 -61.39 138.60
CA LYS A 326 -92.18 -62.85 138.49
C LYS A 326 -90.89 -63.35 137.75
N LYS A 327 -89.79 -63.40 138.52
CA LYS A 327 -88.84 -64.51 138.92
C LYS A 327 -88.12 -65.51 137.95
N ARG A 328 -86.76 -65.54 138.13
CA ARG A 328 -85.78 -66.68 138.29
C ARG A 328 -85.35 -67.50 137.03
N LYS A 329 -84.13 -68.08 136.84
CA LYS A 329 -82.91 -68.35 137.67
C LYS A 329 -81.71 -68.91 136.81
N ARG A 330 -80.46 -68.67 137.28
CA ARG A 330 -79.30 -69.61 137.39
C ARG A 330 -78.37 -69.88 136.15
N PRO A 331 -77.15 -70.48 136.32
CA PRO A 331 -75.91 -69.76 136.69
C PRO A 331 -74.60 -70.29 135.99
N LYS A 332 -73.46 -69.80 136.51
CA LYS A 332 -72.18 -70.50 136.76
C LYS A 332 -71.10 -70.53 135.64
N LYS A 333 -69.94 -69.98 136.02
CA LYS A 333 -68.68 -70.67 136.43
C LYS A 333 -67.45 -70.47 135.54
N LYS A 334 -66.34 -70.39 136.28
CA LYS A 334 -64.93 -70.73 135.98
C LYS A 334 -64.22 -69.69 135.09
N LYS A 335 -63.06 -69.18 135.49
CA LYS A 335 -62.32 -69.27 136.76
C LYS A 335 -61.38 -68.08 136.80
#